data_AF-A0A3N5WVA5-F1
#
_entry.id   AF-A0A3N5WVA5-F1
#
_cell.length_a   1.000
_cell.length_b   1.000
_cell.length_c   1.000
_cell.angle_alpha   90.00
_cell.angle_beta   90.00
_cell.angle_gamma   90.00
#
_symmetry.space_group_name_H-M   'P 1'
#
loop_
_entity.id
_entity.type
_entity.pdbx_description
1 polymer ?
#
loop_
_entity_poly.entity_id
_entity_poly.type
_entity_poly.pdbx_seq_one_letter_code
_entity_poly.pdbx_strand_id
1 'polypeptide(L)'
;KKRKSRKPAKPETAKEPPMPKQKKTDEDKRQEALDLTLETVEALQSERGDEPVWGSMVKQALKRRKPGFNESYYGFRSFSSLLEEAEHQGLLKLERDQRSGGYIIHEVEEEETAHPRSN
;
A
#
# COMPACT_ATOMS: atom_id res chain seq x y z
N LYS A 1 3.81 -22.06 45.04
CA LYS A 1 5.21 -22.56 44.96
C LYS A 1 5.50 -22.94 43.49
N LYS A 2 6.57 -22.38 42.91
CA LYS A 2 7.07 -22.49 41.51
C LYS A 2 7.21 -23.96 41.02
N ARG A 3 7.18 -24.25 39.70
CA ARG A 3 8.30 -24.15 38.73
C ARG A 3 7.80 -24.57 37.32
N LYS A 4 8.39 -24.30 36.14
CA LYS A 4 9.46 -23.46 35.55
C LYS A 4 10.00 -24.25 34.35
N SER A 5 10.09 -23.67 33.15
CA SER A 5 11.03 -24.05 32.07
C SER A 5 10.82 -23.11 30.87
N ARG A 6 11.80 -22.62 30.11
CA ARG A 6 13.20 -22.21 30.30
C ARG A 6 13.60 -21.64 28.92
N LYS A 7 14.07 -20.40 28.86
CA LYS A 7 14.82 -19.84 27.71
C LYS A 7 16.30 -20.24 27.85
N PRO A 8 17.07 -20.34 26.77
CA PRO A 8 18.13 -19.35 26.54
C PRO A 8 18.35 -18.97 25.06
N ALA A 9 19.28 -18.03 24.84
CA ALA A 9 19.41 -17.13 23.70
C ALA A 9 20.51 -17.51 22.69
N LYS A 10 20.34 -17.04 21.43
CA LYS A 10 21.27 -16.37 20.46
C LYS A 10 22.72 -16.87 20.30
N PRO A 11 23.27 -16.75 19.07
CA PRO A 11 24.57 -16.06 18.95
C PRO A 11 24.54 -14.91 17.93
N GLU A 12 25.51 -14.03 18.11
CA GLU A 12 25.69 -12.71 17.54
C GLU A 12 27.02 -12.68 16.79
N THR A 13 27.05 -12.17 15.55
CA THR A 13 28.14 -11.35 14.97
C THR A 13 28.07 -11.28 13.45
N ALA A 14 27.78 -10.09 12.93
CA ALA A 14 28.57 -9.42 11.90
C ALA A 14 28.30 -7.92 12.02
N LYS A 15 29.39 -7.16 12.18
CA LYS A 15 29.42 -5.73 12.48
C LYS A 15 29.23 -4.93 11.19
N GLU A 16 28.24 -4.05 11.19
CA GLU A 16 28.22 -2.83 10.38
C GLU A 16 27.58 -1.77 11.29
N PRO A 17 28.09 -0.53 11.37
CA PRO A 17 27.54 0.47 12.29
C PRO A 17 26.05 0.60 11.98
N PRO A 18 25.14 0.44 12.96
CA PRO A 18 23.76 0.77 12.71
C PRO A 18 23.71 2.28 12.55
N MET A 19 23.79 2.76 11.31
CA MET A 19 23.14 3.99 10.90
C MET A 19 21.79 4.00 11.61
N PRO A 20 21.38 5.13 12.20
CA PRO A 20 20.22 5.16 13.08
C PRO A 20 19.07 4.58 12.28
N LYS A 21 18.68 3.33 12.59
CA LYS A 21 17.40 2.79 12.16
C LYS A 21 16.41 3.62 12.94
N GLN A 22 16.10 4.80 12.37
CA GLN A 22 14.97 5.61 12.74
C GLN A 22 13.85 4.59 12.93
N LYS A 23 13.33 4.52 14.16
CA LYS A 23 12.15 3.72 14.44
C LYS A 23 11.14 4.19 13.41
N LYS A 24 10.93 3.42 12.34
CA LYS A 24 9.93 3.73 11.32
C LYS A 24 8.66 4.03 12.08
N THR A 25 8.27 5.30 12.06
CA THR A 25 7.08 5.76 12.75
C THR A 25 5.89 5.06 12.11
N ASP A 26 4.74 5.07 12.80
CA ASP A 26 3.52 4.53 12.21
C ASP A 26 3.25 5.16 10.83
N GLU A 27 3.61 6.44 10.68
CA GLU A 27 3.54 7.21 9.45
C GLU A 27 4.46 6.70 8.33
N ASP A 28 5.72 6.37 8.62
CA ASP A 28 6.66 5.80 7.62
C ASP A 28 6.14 4.48 7.07
N LYS A 29 5.53 3.67 7.93
CA LYS A 29 4.89 2.41 7.54
C LYS A 29 3.64 2.65 6.69
N ARG A 30 2.81 3.63 7.06
CA ARG A 30 1.65 3.98 6.25
C ARG A 30 2.06 4.36 4.84
N GLN A 31 3.08 5.22 4.72
CA GLN A 31 3.61 5.61 3.43
C GLN A 31 4.14 4.41 2.64
N GLU A 32 4.84 3.48 3.28
CA GLU A 32 5.31 2.24 2.63
C GLU A 32 4.15 1.39 2.09
N ALA A 33 3.01 1.35 2.80
CA ALA A 33 1.83 0.62 2.31
C ALA A 33 1.17 1.32 1.11
N LEU A 34 1.13 2.65 1.14
CA LEU A 34 0.63 3.47 0.04
C LEU A 34 1.48 3.28 -1.21
N ASP A 35 2.80 3.36 -1.06
CA ASP A 35 3.77 3.16 -2.14
C ASP A 35 3.59 1.79 -2.82
N LEU A 36 3.49 0.71 -2.03
CA LEU A 36 3.24 -0.63 -2.58
C LEU A 36 1.90 -0.76 -3.29
N THR A 37 0.88 -0.06 -2.78
CA THR A 37 -0.45 -0.06 -3.37
C THR A 37 -0.44 0.71 -4.68
N LEU A 38 0.20 1.87 -4.72
CA LEU A 38 0.38 2.69 -5.92
C LEU A 38 1.15 1.93 -7.00
N GLU A 39 2.29 1.31 -6.66
CA GLU A 39 3.07 0.48 -7.59
C GLU A 39 2.22 -0.66 -8.17
N THR A 40 1.33 -1.23 -7.36
CA THR A 40 0.41 -2.29 -7.82
C THR A 40 -0.70 -1.74 -8.70
N VAL A 41 -1.27 -0.58 -8.36
CA VAL A 41 -2.30 0.11 -9.16
C VAL A 41 -1.72 0.48 -10.51
N GLU A 42 -0.58 1.18 -10.54
CA GLU A 42 0.11 1.59 -11.76
C GLU A 42 0.41 0.39 -12.66
N ALA A 43 0.88 -0.71 -12.09
CA ALA A 43 1.15 -1.88 -12.89
C ALA A 43 -0.10 -2.61 -13.40
N LEU A 44 -1.22 -2.57 -12.66
CA LEU A 44 -2.51 -3.06 -13.15
C LEU A 44 -3.06 -2.16 -14.27
N GLN A 45 -2.91 -0.85 -14.14
CA GLN A 45 -3.31 0.11 -15.17
C GLN A 45 -2.41 0.01 -16.40
N SER A 46 -1.11 -0.19 -16.24
CA SER A 46 -0.18 -0.38 -17.36
C SER A 46 -0.54 -1.63 -18.19
N GLU A 47 -1.07 -2.69 -17.57
CA GLU A 47 -1.53 -3.88 -18.30
C GLU A 47 -2.91 -3.72 -18.97
N ARG A 48 -3.76 -2.81 -18.47
CA ARG A 48 -5.18 -2.72 -18.87
C ARG A 48 -5.57 -1.39 -19.53
N GLY A 49 -4.73 -0.37 -19.42
CA GLY A 49 -4.97 1.02 -19.83
C GLY A 49 -5.90 1.76 -18.87
N ASP A 50 -6.78 2.57 -19.47
CA ASP A 50 -7.78 3.48 -18.87
C ASP A 50 -8.94 2.79 -18.11
N GLU A 51 -8.81 1.50 -17.81
CA GLU A 51 -9.89 0.74 -17.18
C GLU A 51 -9.90 0.96 -15.66
N PRO A 52 -11.09 1.18 -15.05
CA PRO A 52 -11.21 1.35 -13.60
C PRO A 52 -10.75 0.09 -12.86
N VAL A 53 -9.86 0.28 -11.88
CA VAL A 53 -9.28 -0.82 -11.11
C VAL A 53 -10.06 -1.02 -9.83
N TRP A 54 -10.61 -2.22 -9.63
CA TRP A 54 -11.38 -2.51 -8.42
C TRP A 54 -10.42 -2.69 -7.23
N GLY A 55 -10.73 -2.11 -6.08
CA GLY A 55 -9.92 -2.25 -4.86
C GLY A 55 -9.70 -3.72 -4.46
N SER A 56 -10.69 -4.59 -4.70
CA SER A 56 -10.53 -6.04 -4.53
C SER A 56 -9.47 -6.63 -5.48
N MET A 57 -9.39 -6.16 -6.73
CA MET A 57 -8.35 -6.57 -7.67
C MET A 57 -6.97 -6.10 -7.23
N VAL A 58 -6.85 -4.84 -6.76
CA VAL A 58 -5.58 -4.32 -6.23
C VAL A 58 -5.12 -5.16 -5.06
N LYS A 59 -6.01 -5.46 -4.10
CA LYS A 59 -5.68 -6.34 -2.98
C LYS A 59 -5.20 -7.72 -3.44
N GLN A 60 -5.83 -8.31 -4.45
CA GLN A 60 -5.40 -9.59 -5.01
C GLN A 60 -4.04 -9.52 -5.71
N ALA A 61 -3.80 -8.48 -6.51
CA ALA A 61 -2.52 -8.24 -7.18
C ALA A 61 -1.39 -7.96 -6.19
N LEU A 62 -1.66 -7.14 -5.18
CA LEU A 62 -0.75 -6.79 -4.11
C LEU A 62 -0.35 -8.04 -3.32
N LYS A 63 -1.30 -8.92 -2.97
CA LYS A 63 -0.98 -10.21 -2.32
C LYS A 63 -0.21 -11.18 -3.21
N ARG A 64 -0.40 -11.13 -4.53
CA ARG A 64 0.38 -11.94 -5.49
C ARG A 64 1.83 -11.46 -5.57
N ARG A 65 2.07 -10.15 -5.57
CA ARG A 65 3.42 -9.54 -5.60
C ARG A 65 4.11 -9.60 -4.23
N LYS A 66 3.36 -9.30 -3.17
CA LYS A 66 3.79 -9.24 -1.77
C LYS A 66 2.87 -10.11 -0.91
N PRO A 67 3.11 -11.45 -0.84
CA PRO A 67 2.32 -12.35 0.01
C PRO A 67 2.42 -12.04 1.52
N GLY A 68 3.38 -11.20 1.94
CA GLY A 68 3.52 -10.70 3.31
C GLY A 68 2.82 -9.37 3.60
N PHE A 69 2.10 -8.79 2.64
CA PHE A 69 1.41 -7.53 2.83
C PHE A 69 0.25 -7.67 3.84
N ASN A 70 0.21 -6.79 4.84
CA ASN A 70 -0.83 -6.76 5.87
C ASN A 70 -1.13 -5.31 6.27
N GLU A 71 -2.32 -4.82 5.97
CA GLU A 71 -2.74 -3.44 6.23
C GLU A 71 -2.63 -3.06 7.72
N SER A 72 -2.93 -4.01 8.61
CA SER A 72 -2.83 -3.81 10.06
C SER A 72 -1.38 -3.66 10.53
N TYR A 73 -0.41 -4.23 9.82
CA TYR A 73 1.01 -4.02 10.12
C TYR A 73 1.45 -2.58 9.86
N TYR A 74 0.81 -1.94 8.88
CA TYR A 74 1.06 -0.57 8.47
C TYR A 74 0.22 0.46 9.23
N GLY A 75 -0.60 0.04 10.20
CA GLY A 75 -1.41 0.96 11.01
C GLY A 75 -2.80 1.27 10.45
N PHE A 76 -3.20 0.63 9.34
CA PHE A 76 -4.54 0.79 8.76
C PHE A 76 -5.53 -0.21 9.35
N ARG A 77 -6.76 0.27 9.58
CA ARG A 77 -7.86 -0.58 10.09
C ARG A 77 -8.41 -1.54 9.02
N SER A 78 -8.36 -1.13 7.76
CA SER A 78 -8.86 -1.90 6.62
C SER A 78 -8.13 -1.49 5.35
N PHE A 79 -8.26 -2.30 4.30
CA PHE A 79 -7.77 -1.95 2.96
C PHE A 79 -8.44 -0.68 2.42
N SER A 80 -9.72 -0.50 2.74
CA SER A 80 -10.46 0.72 2.42
C SER A 80 -9.78 1.96 3.00
N SER A 81 -9.40 1.95 4.28
CA SER A 81 -8.72 3.10 4.88
C SER A 81 -7.34 3.37 4.29
N LEU A 82 -6.66 2.34 3.79
CA LEU A 82 -5.41 2.53 3.06
C LEU A 82 -5.66 3.23 1.73
N LEU A 83 -6.67 2.76 0.98
CA LEU A 83 -7.05 3.41 -0.27
C LEU A 83 -7.47 4.85 -0.02
N GLU A 84 -8.38 5.09 0.94
CA GLU A 84 -8.87 6.43 1.29
C GLU A 84 -7.71 7.40 1.60
N GLU A 85 -6.64 6.92 2.22
CA GLU A 85 -5.43 7.72 2.45
C GLU A 85 -4.66 8.02 1.15
N ALA A 86 -4.60 7.07 0.21
CA ALA A 86 -4.01 7.30 -1.11
C ALA A 86 -4.79 8.37 -1.91
N GLU A 87 -6.11 8.35 -1.83
CA GLU A 87 -6.97 9.40 -2.39
C GLU A 87 -6.78 10.74 -1.67
N HIS A 88 -6.71 10.70 -0.34
CA HIS A 88 -6.49 11.90 0.48
C HIS A 88 -5.14 12.58 0.18
N GLN A 89 -4.12 11.81 -0.19
CA GLN A 89 -2.85 12.35 -0.71
C GLN A 89 -2.91 12.83 -2.17
N GLY A 90 -4.03 12.60 -2.87
CA GLY A 90 -4.22 12.99 -4.27
C GLY A 90 -3.47 12.13 -5.27
N LEU A 91 -3.03 10.93 -4.87
CA LEU A 91 -2.27 10.01 -5.74
C LEU A 91 -3.18 9.22 -6.70
N LEU A 92 -4.45 9.09 -6.36
CA LEU A 92 -5.47 8.37 -7.13
C LEU A 92 -6.86 8.87 -6.75
N LYS A 93 -7.88 8.58 -7.56
CA LYS A 93 -9.28 8.82 -7.23
C LYS A 93 -9.94 7.53 -6.78
N LEU A 94 -10.80 7.60 -5.76
CA LEU A 94 -11.64 6.47 -5.39
C LEU A 94 -13.10 6.79 -5.59
N GLU A 95 -13.80 5.84 -6.15
CA GLU A 95 -15.25 5.81 -6.22
C GLU A 95 -15.77 4.66 -5.39
N ARG A 96 -16.74 4.95 -4.51
CA ARG A 96 -17.32 3.93 -3.65
C ARG A 96 -18.50 3.27 -4.36
N ASP A 97 -18.31 2.04 -4.81
CA ASP A 97 -19.33 1.29 -5.53
C ASP A 97 -20.42 0.78 -4.57
N GLN A 98 -21.57 1.45 -4.57
CA GLN A 98 -22.73 1.05 -3.76
C GLN A 98 -23.32 -0.29 -4.20
N ARG A 99 -23.01 -0.77 -5.42
CA ARG A 99 -23.54 -2.00 -5.98
C ARG A 99 -22.87 -3.24 -5.40
N SER A 100 -21.55 -3.17 -5.22
CA SER A 100 -20.72 -4.28 -4.71
C SER A 100 -20.19 -4.03 -3.30
N GLY A 101 -20.42 -2.83 -2.74
CA GLY A 101 -19.90 -2.42 -1.44
C GLY A 101 -18.37 -2.25 -1.41
N GLY A 102 -17.75 -2.14 -2.59
CA GLY A 102 -16.30 -2.04 -2.76
C GLY A 102 -15.85 -0.61 -3.08
N TYR A 103 -14.55 -0.48 -3.35
CA TYR A 103 -13.95 0.74 -3.88
C TYR A 103 -13.47 0.47 -5.31
N ILE A 104 -13.66 1.45 -6.18
CA ILE A 104 -13.14 1.50 -7.54
C ILE A 104 -12.07 2.59 -7.52
N ILE A 105 -10.88 2.25 -8.02
CA ILE A 105 -9.74 3.15 -8.14
C ILE A 105 -9.71 3.64 -9.58
N HIS A 106 -9.66 4.95 -9.71
CA HIS A 106 -9.48 5.67 -10.95
C HIS A 106 -8.12 6.35 -10.89
N GLU A 107 -7.40 6.37 -12.01
CA GLU A 107 -6.25 7.26 -12.11
C GLU A 107 -6.75 8.70 -11.90
N VAL A 108 -5.96 9.49 -11.19
CA VAL A 108 -6.02 10.93 -11.42
C VAL A 108 -5.37 11.12 -12.79
N GLU A 109 -6.15 10.93 -13.86
CA GLU A 109 -5.83 11.60 -15.09
C GLU A 109 -5.63 13.06 -14.67
N GLU A 110 -4.40 13.55 -14.77
CA GLU A 110 -4.19 14.98 -14.91
C GLU A 110 -5.08 15.34 -16.09
N GLU A 111 -6.30 15.81 -15.77
CA GLU A 111 -7.17 16.40 -16.75
C GLU A 111 -6.31 17.45 -17.41
N GLU A 112 -5.97 17.14 -18.65
CA GLU A 112 -5.19 17.94 -19.56
C GLU A 112 -5.99 19.23 -19.77
N THR A 113 -5.91 20.11 -18.78
CA THR A 113 -6.20 21.52 -18.94
C THR A 113 -5.03 22.04 -19.78
N ALA A 114 -5.22 21.92 -21.10
CA ALA A 114 -4.43 22.50 -22.16
C ALA A 114 -3.05 21.87 -22.48
N HIS A 115 -3.03 20.79 -23.27
CA HIS A 115 -2.05 20.68 -24.34
C HIS A 115 -2.78 20.74 -25.69
N PRO A 116 -2.77 21.87 -26.41
CA PRO A 116 -3.26 21.85 -27.78
C PRO A 116 -2.41 20.83 -28.55
N ARG A 117 -3.06 19.80 -29.11
CA ARG A 117 -2.50 19.00 -30.19
C ARG A 117 -2.00 19.96 -31.27
N SER A 118 -0.70 20.23 -31.25
CA SER A 118 -0.01 20.87 -32.35
C SER A 118 0.73 19.77 -33.09
N ASN A 119 0.08 19.30 -34.16
CA ASN A 119 0.79 18.81 -35.34
C ASN A 119 0.01 19.22 -36.58
#